data_AF-A0AAD9NBZ7-F1
#
_entry.id   AF-A0AAD9NBZ7-F1
#
_cell.length_a   1.000
_cell.length_b   1.000
_cell.length_c   1.000
_cell.angle_alpha   90.00
_cell.angle_beta   90.00
_cell.angle_gamma   90.00
#
_symmetry.space_group_name_H-M   'P 1'
#
loop_
_entity.id
_entity.type
_entity.pdbx_description
1 polymer ?
#
loop_
_entity_poly.entity_id
_entity_poly.type
_entity_poly.pdbx_seq_one_letter_code
_entity_poly.pdbx_strand_id
1 'polypeptide(L)'
;MFGICTLLEEVNVVTLQTEAIPDENCTHYYWCPKNMVYFLRTGVCLANKTGLDWYEGEQFCKSIYPGAHLIDIKSEAEQSAYVKLYELFNLSKIWTSAKRPKGGARYEFYWTNSGKPLVYQNWHASQPFSAFNDSDCVLMSKTYRYKWDDNRCKSIHCTALCEW
;
A
#
# COMPACT_ATOMS: atom_id res chain seq x y z
N MET A 1 -6.25 -3.92 28.65
CA MET A 1 -5.81 -4.26 27.28
C MET A 1 -7.07 -4.59 26.50
N PHE A 2 -7.76 -3.57 25.96
CA PHE A 2 -9.12 -3.73 25.45
C PHE A 2 -9.10 -3.65 23.91
N GLY A 3 -9.57 -4.72 23.26
CA GLY A 3 -9.84 -4.78 21.82
C GLY A 3 -11.34 -4.73 21.56
N ILE A 4 -11.74 -4.26 20.39
CA ILE A 4 -13.15 -4.17 19.96
C ILE A 4 -13.42 -5.32 18.99
N CYS A 5 -14.59 -5.97 19.09
CA CYS A 5 -15.05 -7.00 18.18
C CYS A 5 -16.12 -6.42 17.22
N THR A 6 -15.97 -6.61 15.90
CA THR A 6 -16.93 -6.11 14.89
C THR A 6 -17.37 -7.25 13.97
N LEU A 7 -18.68 -7.32 13.69
CA LEU A 7 -19.31 -8.35 12.85
C LEU A 7 -19.16 -8.08 11.35
N LEU A 8 -19.10 -9.20 10.61
CA LEU A 8 -18.83 -9.37 9.20
C LEU A 8 -19.94 -8.82 8.29
N GLU A 9 -19.57 -7.98 7.34
CA GLU A 9 -20.15 -8.01 5.99
C GLU A 9 -19.02 -7.83 4.97
N GLU A 10 -19.26 -8.33 3.76
CA GLU A 10 -18.29 -8.33 2.68
C GLU A 10 -17.79 -6.90 2.43
N VAL A 11 -16.47 -6.67 2.58
CA VAL A 11 -15.79 -5.39 2.30
C VAL A 11 -15.71 -4.40 3.48
N ASN A 12 -15.03 -4.73 4.59
CA ASN A 12 -14.91 -3.80 5.74
C ASN A 12 -13.46 -3.38 6.07
N VAL A 13 -13.18 -2.08 5.90
CA VAL A 13 -12.10 -1.33 6.56
C VAL A 13 -12.60 -1.03 7.98
N VAL A 14 -11.93 -1.52 9.03
CA VAL A 14 -12.44 -1.41 10.41
C VAL A 14 -12.13 -0.03 10.98
N THR A 15 -12.90 1.00 10.63
CA THR A 15 -12.74 2.33 11.25
C THR A 15 -13.13 2.29 12.72
N LEU A 16 -12.23 2.75 13.58
CA LEU A 16 -12.40 2.79 15.05
C LEU A 16 -13.70 3.55 15.43
N GLN A 17 -14.68 2.83 15.97
CA GLN A 17 -15.58 3.41 16.98
C GLN A 17 -14.80 3.51 18.29
N THR A 18 -14.95 4.65 18.98
CA THR A 18 -14.04 5.15 20.02
C THR A 18 -14.16 4.50 21.40
N GLU A 19 -14.88 3.41 21.60
CA GLU A 19 -15.09 2.86 22.95
C GLU A 19 -15.01 1.33 22.99
N ALA A 20 -14.18 0.82 23.90
CA ALA A 20 -13.90 -0.60 24.03
C ALA A 20 -14.92 -1.30 24.96
N ILE A 21 -15.55 -2.37 24.49
CA ILE A 21 -16.46 -3.23 25.28
C ILE A 21 -15.77 -4.59 25.47
N PRO A 22 -15.68 -5.14 26.69
CA PRO A 22 -15.09 -6.44 26.93
C PRO A 22 -16.11 -7.56 26.65
N ASP A 23 -15.77 -8.53 25.80
CA ASP A 23 -16.47 -9.82 25.78
C ASP A 23 -15.48 -10.96 25.47
N GLU A 24 -15.61 -12.06 26.20
CA GLU A 24 -14.62 -13.14 26.40
C GLU A 24 -14.58 -14.17 25.26
N ASN A 25 -15.08 -13.85 24.06
CA ASN A 25 -15.25 -14.84 22.98
C ASN A 25 -14.67 -14.45 21.60
N CYS A 26 -13.82 -13.41 21.50
CA CYS A 26 -13.19 -13.03 20.22
C CYS A 26 -11.67 -13.27 20.22
N THR A 27 -11.21 -14.29 19.49
CA THR A 27 -9.78 -14.67 19.34
C THR A 27 -8.99 -13.91 18.26
N HIS A 28 -9.32 -12.65 17.94
CA HIS A 28 -8.49 -11.84 17.02
C HIS A 28 -8.43 -10.37 17.46
N TYR A 29 -7.29 -9.97 18.01
CA TYR A 29 -6.98 -8.57 18.30
C TYR A 29 -6.59 -7.86 16.99
N TYR A 30 -7.53 -7.13 16.40
CA TYR A 30 -7.27 -6.19 15.31
C TYR A 30 -6.64 -4.90 15.86
N TRP A 31 -5.36 -4.97 16.24
CA TRP A 31 -4.64 -3.80 16.76
C TRP A 31 -3.92 -3.05 15.63
N CYS A 32 -4.13 -1.74 15.56
CA CYS A 32 -3.39 -0.85 14.68
C CYS A 32 -2.81 0.35 15.45
N PRO A 33 -1.67 0.89 15.00
CA PRO A 33 -1.19 2.17 15.47
C PRO A 33 -2.24 3.28 15.34
N LYS A 34 -2.13 4.29 16.20
CA LYS A 34 -3.01 5.47 16.16
C LYS A 34 -2.97 6.09 14.75
N ASN A 35 -4.15 6.41 14.19
CA ASN A 35 -4.35 6.94 12.83
C ASN A 35 -4.16 5.92 11.69
N MET A 36 -4.08 4.63 11.98
CA MET A 36 -4.17 3.56 10.98
C MET A 36 -5.43 2.74 11.20
N VAL A 37 -5.87 2.05 10.14
CA VAL A 37 -7.10 1.26 10.13
C VAL A 37 -6.81 -0.17 9.69
N TYR A 38 -7.29 -1.15 10.45
CA TYR A 38 -7.08 -2.56 10.12
C TYR A 38 -7.84 -2.95 8.85
N PHE A 39 -7.14 -3.54 7.89
CA PHE A 39 -7.72 -4.01 6.64
C PHE A 39 -7.74 -5.53 6.57
N LEU A 40 -8.92 -6.11 6.83
CA LEU A 40 -9.12 -7.56 6.93
C LEU A 40 -8.65 -8.35 5.70
N ARG A 41 -8.68 -7.75 4.50
CA ARG A 41 -8.35 -8.47 3.26
C ARG A 41 -6.86 -8.75 3.09
N THR A 42 -5.99 -7.92 3.66
CA THR A 42 -4.53 -8.12 3.64
C THR A 42 -3.97 -8.42 5.03
N GLY A 43 -4.74 -8.16 6.09
CA GLY A 43 -4.33 -8.37 7.48
C GLY A 43 -3.39 -7.28 8.01
N VAL A 44 -3.20 -6.19 7.28
CA VAL A 44 -2.29 -5.08 7.64
C VAL A 44 -3.06 -3.85 8.13
N CYS A 45 -2.36 -2.94 8.79
CA CYS A 45 -2.89 -1.63 9.13
C CYS A 45 -2.63 -0.64 8.01
N LEU A 46 -3.64 0.13 7.60
CA LEU A 46 -3.55 1.08 6.49
C LEU A 46 -3.76 2.52 6.93
N ALA A 47 -3.02 3.43 6.30
CA ALA A 47 -3.26 4.87 6.33
C ALA A 47 -2.91 5.47 4.97
N ASN A 48 -3.43 6.67 4.66
CA ASN A 48 -3.14 7.28 3.37
C ASN A 48 -2.98 8.80 3.45
N LYS A 49 -2.26 9.35 2.48
CA LYS A 49 -2.16 10.79 2.22
C LYS A 49 -2.03 11.06 0.73
N THR A 50 -2.78 12.03 0.23
CA THR A 50 -2.78 12.38 -1.19
C THR A 50 -1.79 13.49 -1.50
N GLY A 51 -1.44 13.62 -2.77
CA GLY A 51 -0.69 14.77 -3.27
C GLY A 51 0.82 14.72 -2.99
N LEU A 52 1.41 13.52 -2.91
CA LEU A 52 2.82 13.33 -2.56
C LEU A 52 3.60 12.68 -3.71
N ASP A 53 4.86 13.08 -3.85
CA ASP A 53 5.83 12.29 -4.62
C ASP A 53 6.20 10.99 -3.88
N TRP A 54 6.98 10.11 -4.52
CA TRP A 54 7.31 8.82 -3.91
C TRP A 54 8.12 8.96 -2.62
N TYR A 55 9.06 9.90 -2.57
CA TYR A 55 9.93 10.12 -1.41
C TYR A 55 9.14 10.70 -0.25
N GLU A 56 8.31 11.69 -0.52
CA GLU A 56 7.41 12.30 0.46
C GLU A 56 6.41 11.27 0.99
N GLY A 57 5.89 10.40 0.13
CA GLY A 57 4.97 9.32 0.50
C GLY A 57 5.60 8.31 1.45
N GLU A 58 6.80 7.83 1.12
CA GLU A 58 7.54 6.90 1.97
C GLU A 58 7.94 7.53 3.32
N GLN A 59 8.36 8.80 3.32
CA GLN A 59 8.64 9.55 4.55
C GLN A 59 7.37 9.75 5.39
N PHE A 60 6.25 10.05 4.75
CA PHE A 60 4.96 10.15 5.42
C PHE A 60 4.61 8.84 6.13
N CYS A 61 4.68 7.70 5.45
CA CYS A 61 4.38 6.41 6.07
C CYS A 61 5.28 6.13 7.27
N LYS A 62 6.59 6.35 7.15
CA LYS A 62 7.56 6.21 8.25
C LYS A 62 7.30 7.13 9.43
N SER A 63 6.67 8.28 9.19
CA SER A 63 6.30 9.23 10.26
C SER A 63 5.06 8.80 11.06
N ILE A 64 4.22 7.89 10.52
CA ILE A 64 3.01 7.41 11.20
C ILE A 64 3.38 6.48 12.35
N TYR A 65 4.24 5.50 12.08
CA TYR A 65 4.67 4.51 13.07
C TYR A 65 6.01 3.87 12.69
N PRO A 66 6.87 3.49 13.66
CA PRO A 66 8.09 2.74 13.36
C PRO A 66 7.80 1.44 12.59
N GLY A 67 8.37 1.33 11.40
CA GLY A 67 8.17 0.19 10.51
C GLY A 67 7.01 0.35 9.52
N ALA A 68 6.24 1.44 9.56
CA ALA A 68 5.27 1.73 8.51
C ALA A 68 5.97 2.23 7.24
N HIS A 69 5.48 1.80 6.08
CA HIS A 69 6.06 2.09 4.77
C HIS A 69 4.98 2.14 3.69
N LEU A 70 5.29 2.58 2.47
CA LEU A 70 4.36 2.43 1.34
C LEU A 70 3.99 0.97 1.13
N ILE A 71 2.78 0.67 0.62
CA ILE A 71 2.35 -0.72 0.44
C ILE A 71 3.34 -1.59 -0.35
N ASP A 72 3.49 -2.84 0.07
CA ASP A 72 4.03 -3.90 -0.77
C ASP A 72 2.86 -4.67 -1.41
N ILE A 73 3.08 -5.27 -2.58
CA ILE A 73 2.09 -6.13 -3.24
C ILE A 73 2.76 -7.45 -3.62
N LYS A 74 2.70 -8.41 -2.71
CA LYS A 74 3.45 -9.68 -2.75
C LYS A 74 2.65 -10.83 -3.33
N SER A 75 1.37 -10.64 -3.61
CA SER A 75 0.50 -11.66 -4.20
C SER A 75 -0.65 -11.07 -5.02
N GLU A 76 -1.27 -11.89 -5.86
CA GLU A 76 -2.50 -11.53 -6.57
C GLU A 76 -3.67 -11.25 -5.62
N ALA A 77 -3.70 -11.91 -4.46
CA ALA A 77 -4.71 -11.67 -3.43
C ALA A 77 -4.57 -10.26 -2.84
N GLU A 78 -3.34 -9.83 -2.51
CA GLU A 78 -3.07 -8.47 -2.05
C GLU A 78 -3.39 -7.42 -3.13
N GLN A 79 -2.96 -7.68 -4.37
CA GLN A 79 -3.31 -6.82 -5.51
C GLN A 79 -4.84 -6.63 -5.61
N SER A 80 -5.59 -7.72 -5.56
CA SER A 80 -7.06 -7.69 -5.64
C SER A 80 -7.68 -6.97 -4.45
N ALA A 81 -7.11 -7.09 -3.26
CA ALA A 81 -7.55 -6.39 -2.06
C ALA A 81 -7.34 -4.87 -2.18
N TYR A 82 -6.16 -4.43 -2.66
CA TYR A 82 -5.88 -3.02 -2.89
C TYR A 82 -6.71 -2.42 -4.03
N VAL A 83 -7.04 -3.19 -5.08
CA VAL A 83 -7.98 -2.75 -6.13
C VAL A 83 -9.35 -2.40 -5.55
N LYS A 84 -9.87 -3.22 -4.62
CA LYS A 84 -11.14 -2.91 -3.94
C LYS A 84 -11.05 -1.60 -3.15
N LEU A 85 -9.92 -1.32 -2.49
CA LEU A 85 -9.71 -0.04 -1.81
C LEU A 85 -9.67 1.14 -2.78
N TYR A 86 -9.03 0.99 -3.94
CA TYR A 86 -9.04 1.99 -5.01
C TYR A 86 -10.45 2.38 -5.42
N GLU A 87 -11.32 1.37 -5.58
CA GLU A 87 -12.70 1.56 -6.02
C GLU A 87 -13.54 2.25 -4.95
N LEU A 88 -13.44 1.79 -3.70
CA LEU A 88 -14.18 2.34 -2.56
C LEU A 88 -13.84 3.81 -2.30
N PHE A 89 -12.56 4.16 -2.35
CA PHE A 89 -12.09 5.52 -2.06
C PHE A 89 -11.90 6.37 -3.32
N ASN A 90 -12.32 5.86 -4.48
CA ASN A 90 -12.17 6.49 -5.79
C ASN A 90 -10.76 7.06 -6.05
N LEU A 91 -9.74 6.29 -5.70
CA LEU A 91 -8.34 6.67 -5.86
C LEU A 91 -7.91 6.53 -7.33
N SER A 92 -6.96 7.37 -7.75
CA SER A 92 -6.49 7.40 -9.14
C SER A 92 -5.13 6.70 -9.32
N LYS A 93 -4.14 7.06 -8.48
CA LYS A 93 -2.78 6.53 -8.49
C LYS A 93 -2.27 6.38 -7.06
N ILE A 94 -1.64 5.25 -6.76
CA ILE A 94 -1.04 4.94 -5.45
C ILE A 94 0.40 4.52 -5.68
N TRP A 95 1.30 5.09 -4.88
CA TRP A 95 2.68 4.64 -4.82
C TRP A 95 2.79 3.31 -4.08
N THR A 96 3.61 2.40 -4.60
CA THR A 96 4.04 1.19 -3.88
C THR A 96 5.46 1.40 -3.37
N SER A 97 5.93 0.55 -2.46
CA SER A 97 7.32 0.62 -1.99
C SER A 97 8.33 0.09 -3.02
N ALA A 98 7.87 -0.52 -4.12
CA ALA A 98 8.77 -1.10 -5.12
C ALA A 98 9.63 -0.02 -5.79
N LYS A 99 10.94 -0.26 -5.79
CA LYS A 99 11.94 0.62 -6.38
C LYS A 99 13.03 -0.16 -7.10
N ARG A 100 13.50 0.38 -8.22
CA ARG A 100 14.68 -0.10 -8.94
C ARG A 100 15.91 0.65 -8.43
N PRO A 101 17.03 -0.04 -8.14
CA PRO A 101 18.26 0.64 -7.77
C PRO A 101 18.81 1.41 -8.97
N LYS A 102 19.54 2.49 -8.69
CA LYS A 102 20.16 3.32 -9.73
C LYS A 102 21.12 2.46 -10.57
N GLY A 103 20.90 2.43 -11.88
CA GLY A 103 21.67 1.59 -12.81
C GLY A 103 21.31 0.11 -12.78
N GLY A 104 20.24 -0.28 -12.07
CA GLY A 104 19.70 -1.63 -12.05
C GLY A 104 19.12 -2.03 -13.40
N ALA A 105 19.03 -3.34 -13.65
CA ALA A 105 18.45 -3.86 -14.87
C ALA A 105 16.94 -3.58 -14.98
N ARG A 106 16.39 -3.67 -16.19
CA ARG A 106 14.99 -3.31 -16.50
C ARG A 106 13.94 -3.89 -15.54
N TYR A 107 14.11 -5.14 -15.09
CA TYR A 107 13.17 -5.83 -14.20
C TYR A 107 13.68 -5.97 -12.75
N GLU A 108 14.76 -5.27 -12.41
CA GLU A 108 15.43 -5.41 -11.14
C GLU A 108 14.82 -4.48 -10.07
N PHE A 109 13.66 -4.87 -9.55
CA PHE A 109 12.94 -4.12 -8.52
C PHE A 109 12.92 -4.87 -7.19
N TYR A 110 12.87 -4.10 -6.10
CA TYR A 110 12.84 -4.61 -4.74
C TYR A 110 11.82 -3.82 -3.90
N TRP A 111 11.22 -4.48 -2.92
CA TRP A 111 10.41 -3.81 -1.89
C TRP A 111 11.36 -3.10 -0.92
N THR A 112 11.23 -1.77 -0.78
CA THR A 112 12.23 -0.99 -0.02
C THR A 112 12.22 -1.30 1.48
N ASN A 113 11.10 -1.78 2.03
CA ASN A 113 11.03 -2.16 3.44
C ASN A 113 11.81 -3.45 3.72
N SER A 114 11.62 -4.49 2.92
CA SER A 114 12.23 -5.81 3.16
C SER A 114 13.59 -5.99 2.48
N GLY A 115 13.91 -5.17 1.47
CA GLY A 115 15.06 -5.34 0.59
C GLY A 115 14.96 -6.56 -0.34
N LYS A 116 13.82 -7.26 -0.36
CA LYS A 116 13.63 -8.49 -1.16
C LYS A 116 13.17 -8.16 -2.58
N PRO A 117 13.57 -8.96 -3.58
CA PRO A 117 13.10 -8.80 -4.95
C PRO A 117 11.60 -9.05 -5.08
N LEU A 118 10.99 -8.55 -6.15
CA LEU A 118 9.56 -8.75 -6.41
C LEU A 118 9.24 -10.22 -6.72
N VAL A 119 8.43 -10.85 -5.89
CA VAL A 119 7.92 -12.23 -6.09
C VAL A 119 6.61 -12.28 -6.87
N TYR A 120 5.87 -11.17 -6.89
CA TYR A 120 4.66 -10.96 -7.67
C TYR A 120 4.80 -9.66 -8.45
N GLN A 121 4.30 -9.65 -9.68
CA GLN A 121 4.40 -8.49 -10.59
C GLN A 121 3.14 -8.39 -11.44
N ASN A 122 2.56 -7.19 -11.54
CA ASN A 122 1.36 -6.95 -12.35
C ASN A 122 1.51 -5.72 -13.24
N TRP A 123 2.56 -5.70 -14.06
CA TRP A 123 2.85 -4.60 -14.97
C TRP A 123 1.76 -4.37 -16.02
N HIS A 124 1.52 -3.11 -16.34
CA HIS A 124 0.74 -2.73 -17.52
C HIS A 124 1.48 -3.15 -18.81
N ALA A 125 0.77 -3.20 -19.94
CA ALA A 125 1.37 -3.57 -21.22
C ALA A 125 2.61 -2.71 -21.51
N SER A 126 3.67 -3.39 -21.93
CA SER A 126 5.01 -2.83 -22.23
C SER A 126 5.80 -2.28 -21.04
N GLN A 127 5.28 -2.35 -19.82
CA GLN A 127 5.99 -1.94 -18.59
C GLN A 127 6.73 -3.13 -17.93
N PRO A 128 7.77 -2.87 -17.13
CA PRO A 128 8.42 -1.57 -16.91
C PRO A 128 9.19 -1.13 -18.15
N PHE A 129 9.12 0.14 -18.50
CA PHE A 129 9.80 0.75 -19.63
C PHE A 129 10.41 2.04 -19.11
N SER A 130 11.70 1.96 -18.82
CA SER A 130 12.50 3.10 -18.42
C SER A 130 12.67 4.04 -19.63
N ALA A 131 11.61 4.78 -19.96
CA ALA A 131 11.64 5.85 -20.96
C ALA A 131 12.61 6.97 -20.54
N PHE A 132 12.94 7.03 -19.25
CA PHE A 132 13.80 8.04 -18.64
C PHE A 132 14.72 7.40 -17.60
N ASN A 133 15.95 7.93 -17.49
CA ASN A 133 17.01 7.45 -16.58
C ASN A 133 16.65 7.48 -15.08
N ASP A 134 15.50 8.06 -14.69
CA ASP A 134 15.07 8.23 -13.30
C ASP A 134 13.67 7.61 -13.01
N SER A 135 13.11 6.82 -13.93
CA SER A 135 11.81 6.14 -13.73
C SER A 135 11.92 4.93 -12.80
N ASP A 136 12.39 5.10 -11.57
CA ASP A 136 12.74 3.96 -10.71
C ASP A 136 11.68 3.57 -9.67
N CYS A 137 10.57 4.30 -9.59
CA CYS A 137 9.53 4.09 -8.58
C CYS A 137 8.26 3.52 -9.20
N VAL A 138 7.55 2.66 -8.48
CA VAL A 138 6.39 1.94 -9.04
C VAL A 138 5.09 2.49 -8.46
N LEU A 139 4.14 2.82 -9.35
CA LEU A 139 2.76 3.14 -8.99
C LEU A 139 1.79 2.13 -9.58
N MET A 140 0.65 1.99 -8.91
CA MET A 140 -0.54 1.36 -9.46
C MET A 140 -1.51 2.45 -9.97
N SER A 141 -2.22 2.23 -11.08
CA SER A 141 -3.14 3.24 -11.63
C SER A 141 -4.45 2.67 -12.15
N LYS A 142 -5.56 3.34 -11.80
CA LYS A 142 -6.90 3.05 -12.32
C LYS A 142 -6.96 3.13 -13.85
N THR A 143 -6.26 4.09 -14.45
CA THR A 143 -6.17 4.25 -15.92
C THR A 143 -5.56 3.03 -16.61
N TYR A 144 -4.67 2.31 -15.92
CA TYR A 144 -4.01 1.10 -16.43
C TYR A 144 -4.70 -0.18 -15.95
N ARG A 145 -5.99 -0.13 -15.63
CA ARG A 145 -6.76 -1.25 -15.06
C ARG A 145 -6.11 -1.81 -13.80
N TYR A 146 -5.62 -0.90 -12.95
CA TYR A 146 -4.92 -1.17 -11.70
C TYR A 146 -3.61 -1.97 -11.85
N LYS A 147 -3.02 -1.95 -13.05
CA LYS A 147 -1.70 -2.49 -13.28
C LYS A 147 -0.61 -1.47 -12.95
N TRP A 148 0.62 -1.97 -12.86
CA TRP A 148 1.78 -1.22 -12.41
C TRP A 148 2.48 -0.50 -13.55
N ASP A 149 3.04 0.67 -13.22
CA ASP A 149 3.83 1.53 -14.10
C ASP A 149 5.06 2.02 -13.34
N ASP A 150 6.25 1.92 -13.95
CA ASP A 150 7.45 2.55 -13.41
C ASP A 150 7.50 4.01 -13.85
N ASN A 151 7.61 4.90 -12.88
CA ASN A 151 7.54 6.33 -13.10
C ASN A 151 8.65 7.07 -12.35
N ARG A 152 8.88 8.33 -12.74
CA ARG A 152 9.90 9.14 -12.06
C ARG A 152 9.42 9.42 -10.65
N CYS A 153 10.27 9.15 -9.68
CA CYS A 153 9.92 9.26 -8.27
C CYS A 153 9.46 10.66 -7.83
N LYS A 154 9.81 11.72 -8.59
CA LYS A 154 9.49 13.15 -8.32
C LYS A 154 8.47 13.79 -9.28
N SER A 155 7.96 13.09 -10.30
CA SER A 155 7.19 13.73 -11.38
C SER A 155 5.69 13.86 -11.11
N ILE A 156 5.11 12.97 -10.31
CA ILE A 156 3.66 12.86 -10.13
C ILE A 156 3.36 12.86 -8.64
N HIS A 157 2.36 13.65 -8.27
CA HIS A 157 1.79 13.62 -6.94
C HIS A 157 0.67 12.56 -6.92
N CYS A 158 0.94 11.43 -6.27
CA CYS A 158 0.00 10.32 -6.12
C CYS A 158 -0.52 10.26 -4.69
N THR A 159 -1.33 9.24 -4.40
CA THR A 159 -1.65 8.87 -3.02
C THR A 159 -0.56 7.96 -2.48
N ALA A 160 -0.01 8.30 -1.31
CA ALA A 160 0.74 7.36 -0.49
C ALA A 160 -0.27 6.51 0.27
N LEU A 161 -0.29 5.19 0.02
CA LEU A 161 -0.97 4.22 0.87
C LEU A 161 0.11 3.53 1.69
N CYS A 162 -0.04 3.59 3.01
CA CYS A 162 0.92 3.06 3.97
C CYS A 162 0.42 1.74 4.52
N GLU A 163 1.31 0.77 4.73
CA GLU A 163 1.06 -0.44 5.49
C GLU A 163 1.99 -0.55 6.71
N TRP A 164 1.54 -1.29 7.72
CA TRP A 164 2.30 -1.77 8.87
C TRP A 164 1.81 -3.16 9.27
#